data_AF-E9HXS1-F1
#
_entry.id   AF-E9HXS1-F1
#
_cell.length_a   1.000
_cell.length_b   1.000
_cell.length_c   1.000
_cell.angle_alpha   90.00
_cell.angle_beta   90.00
_cell.angle_gamma   90.00
#
_symmetry.space_group_name_H-M   'P 1'
#
loop_
_entity.id
_entity.type
_entity.pdbx_description
1 polymer ?
#
loop_
_entity_poly.entity_id
_entity_poly.type
_entity_poly.pdbx_seq_one_letter_code
_entity_poly.pdbx_strand_id
1 'polypeptide(L)'
;MVDSISSNRIVGGAETQPNEFPWQALLQVEMQSGNAYACGGTLIADRWILTAARCLVVGRQACTLPFVAVLHGFKKLSLHLPHQ
;
A
#
# COMPACT_ATOMS: atom_id res chain seq x y z
N MET A 1 -27.16 -12.05 3.61
CA MET A 1 -26.27 -11.27 2.73
C MET A 1 -26.54 -9.81 3.01
N VAL A 2 -25.69 -9.18 3.80
CA VAL A 2 -25.81 -7.76 4.15
C VAL A 2 -24.87 -7.01 3.23
N ASP A 3 -25.32 -6.74 2.01
CA ASP A 3 -24.62 -5.76 1.16
C ASP A 3 -25.23 -4.40 1.47
N SER A 4 -24.74 -3.88 2.59
CA SER A 4 -24.83 -2.49 3.02
C SER A 4 -24.74 -1.56 1.82
N ILE A 5 -25.55 -0.51 1.79
CA ILE A 5 -25.56 0.54 0.75
C ILE A 5 -24.17 1.20 0.68
N SER A 6 -23.24 0.56 -0.02
CA SER A 6 -22.02 1.15 -0.51
C SER A 6 -22.43 1.91 -1.74
N SER A 7 -22.58 3.23 -1.62
CA SER A 7 -22.50 4.09 -2.79
C SER A 7 -21.34 3.60 -3.64
N ASN A 8 -21.60 3.24 -4.91
CA ASN A 8 -20.56 2.77 -5.80
C ASN A 8 -19.55 3.93 -5.97
N ARG A 9 -18.51 3.94 -5.13
CA ARG A 9 -17.52 5.01 -5.03
C ARG A 9 -16.73 5.16 -6.33
N ILE A 10 -16.76 4.12 -7.17
CA ILE A 10 -16.02 4.02 -8.41
C ILE A 10 -16.99 4.25 -9.57
N VAL A 11 -16.98 5.47 -10.11
CA VAL A 11 -17.80 5.84 -11.28
C VAL A 11 -17.03 5.52 -12.55
N GLY A 12 -17.64 4.75 -13.46
CA GLY A 12 -17.05 4.41 -14.77
C GLY A 12 -15.91 3.40 -14.74
N GLY A 13 -15.59 2.82 -13.58
CA GLY A 13 -14.64 1.72 -13.46
C GLY A 13 -15.28 0.36 -13.70
N ALA A 14 -14.44 -0.64 -13.97
CA ALA A 14 -14.80 -2.05 -14.02
C ALA A 14 -13.90 -2.83 -13.04
N GLU A 15 -14.40 -3.97 -12.53
CA GLU A 15 -13.56 -4.86 -11.74
C GLU A 15 -12.43 -5.43 -12.59
N THR A 16 -11.24 -5.50 -11.99
CA THR A 16 -10.05 -6.05 -12.62
C THR A 16 -9.99 -7.56 -12.42
N GLN A 17 -9.46 -8.29 -13.39
CA GLN A 17 -9.17 -9.72 -13.21
C GLN A 17 -8.01 -9.93 -12.22
N PRO A 18 -7.97 -11.08 -11.52
CA PRO A 18 -6.82 -11.44 -10.70
C PRO A 18 -5.54 -11.36 -11.54
N ASN A 19 -4.54 -10.64 -11.02
CA ASN A 19 -3.24 -10.45 -11.68
C ASN A 19 -3.27 -9.69 -13.01
N GLU A 20 -4.33 -8.92 -13.31
CA GLU A 20 -4.38 -8.05 -14.50
C GLU A 20 -3.33 -6.93 -14.45
N PHE A 21 -3.07 -6.41 -13.24
CA PHE A 21 -2.04 -5.42 -12.96
C PHE A 21 -1.01 -5.99 -11.99
N PRO A 22 -0.11 -6.87 -12.44
CA PRO A 22 0.79 -7.58 -11.54
C PRO A 22 1.70 -6.62 -10.76
N TRP A 23 2.11 -5.51 -11.35
CA TRP A 23 2.94 -4.51 -10.67
C TRP A 23 2.23 -3.73 -9.55
N GLN A 24 0.92 -3.85 -9.38
CA GLN A 24 0.17 -3.11 -8.36
C GLN A 24 0.54 -3.58 -6.96
N ALA A 25 0.89 -2.63 -6.10
CA ALA A 25 1.27 -2.88 -4.71
C ALA A 25 0.38 -2.11 -3.73
N LEU A 26 -0.02 -2.77 -2.64
CA LEU A 26 -0.63 -2.12 -1.48
C LEU A 26 0.44 -1.87 -0.43
N LEU A 27 0.59 -0.61 0.00
CA LEU A 27 1.43 -0.23 1.14
C LEU A 27 0.53 0.00 2.34
N GLN A 28 0.73 -0.78 3.40
CA GLN A 28 0.15 -0.50 4.72
C GLN A 28 1.20 0.21 5.56
N VAL A 29 0.84 1.39 6.06
CA VAL A 29 1.75 2.27 6.79
C VAL A 29 1.18 2.54 8.17
N GLU A 30 1.95 2.16 9.18
CA GLU A 30 1.62 2.38 10.58
C GLU A 30 2.40 3.58 11.11
N MET A 31 1.69 4.49 11.75
CA MET A 31 2.24 5.68 12.38
C MET A 31 2.56 5.40 13.84
N GLN A 32 3.51 6.15 14.41
CA GLN A 32 3.85 6.07 15.83
C GLN A 32 2.66 6.37 16.76
N SER A 33 1.65 7.10 16.27
CA SER A 33 0.42 7.37 16.99
C SER A 33 -0.52 6.17 17.10
N GLY A 34 -0.17 5.02 16.50
CA GLY A 34 -1.04 3.84 16.39
C GLY A 34 -2.08 3.93 15.26
N ASN A 35 -2.06 4.99 14.46
CA ASN A 35 -2.92 5.11 13.29
C ASN A 35 -2.29 4.39 12.10
N ALA A 36 -3.10 3.72 11.29
CA ALA A 36 -2.65 3.10 10.05
C ALA A 36 -3.40 3.67 8.85
N TYR A 37 -2.72 3.78 7.72
CA TYR A 37 -3.32 4.13 6.44
C TYR A 37 -2.75 3.29 5.31
N ALA A 38 -3.48 3.27 4.20
CA ALA A 38 -3.12 2.55 3.00
C ALA A 38 -2.73 3.51 1.87
N CYS A 39 -1.70 3.14 1.12
CA CYS A 39 -1.30 3.79 -0.12
C CYS A 39 -1.10 2.76 -1.23
N GLY A 40 -1.11 3.24 -2.48
CA GLY A 40 -0.72 2.44 -3.64
C GLY A 40 0.78 2.55 -3.94
N GLY A 41 1.29 1.61 -4.71
CA GLY A 41 2.64 1.63 -5.27
C GLY A 41 2.78 0.73 -6.48
N THR A 42 3.95 0.79 -7.13
CA THR A 42 4.26 0.04 -8.35
C THR A 42 5.59 -0.70 -8.20
N LEU A 43 5.60 -2.00 -8.44
CA LEU A 43 6.83 -2.80 -8.50
C LEU A 43 7.64 -2.42 -9.74
N ILE A 44 8.82 -1.85 -9.55
CA ILE A 44 9.72 -1.40 -10.63
C ILE A 44 10.94 -2.31 -10.80
N ALA A 45 11.25 -3.14 -9.79
CA ALA A 45 12.24 -4.21 -9.84
C ALA A 45 11.96 -5.20 -8.69
N ASP A 46 12.63 -6.36 -8.68
CA ASP A 46 12.40 -7.49 -7.75
C ASP A 46 12.29 -7.11 -6.26
N ARG A 47 12.93 -6.02 -5.84
CA ARG A 47 12.95 -5.53 -4.45
C ARG A 47 12.63 -4.04 -4.32
N TRP A 48 12.16 -3.39 -5.39
CA TRP A 48 11.97 -1.94 -5.42
C TRP A 48 10.54 -1.58 -5.83
N ILE A 49 9.91 -0.73 -5.02
CA ILE A 49 8.56 -0.21 -5.26
C ILE A 49 8.61 1.30 -5.29
N LEU A 50 8.01 1.86 -6.33
CA LEU A 50 7.77 3.28 -6.48
C LEU A 50 6.45 3.65 -5.80
N THR A 51 6.47 4.67 -4.95
CA THR A 51 5.27 5.23 -4.29
C THR A 51 5.42 6.75 -4.09
N ALA A 52 4.37 7.41 -3.64
CA ALA A 52 4.43 8.84 -3.33
C ALA A 52 5.12 9.08 -1.97
N ALA A 53 6.00 10.08 -1.88
CA ALA A 53 6.72 10.41 -0.65
C ALA A 53 5.79 10.71 0.54
N ARG A 54 4.63 11.32 0.30
CA ARG A 54 3.61 11.59 1.34
C ARG A 54 3.04 10.33 2.00
N CYS A 55 3.21 9.17 1.37
CA CYS A 55 2.80 7.90 1.95
C CYS A 55 3.78 7.38 3.00
N LEU A 56 4.96 7.99 3.12
CA LEU A 56 6.02 7.55 4.04
C LEU A 56 6.39 8.62 5.07
N VAL A 57 5.95 9.87 4.86
CA VAL A 57 6.34 11.02 5.67
C VAL A 57 5.11 11.81 6.08
N VAL A 58 4.96 12.04 7.39
CA VAL A 58 3.93 12.94 7.94
C VAL A 58 4.64 14.12 8.63
N GLY A 59 4.69 15.27 7.96
CA GLY A 59 5.42 16.44 8.44
C GLY A 59 6.94 16.30 8.31
N ARG A 60 7.70 16.61 9.37
CA ARG A 60 9.16 16.37 9.44
C ARG A 60 9.53 14.98 9.95
N GLN A 61 8.55 14.18 10.36
CA GLN A 61 8.78 12.84 10.84
C GLN A 61 8.56 11.88 9.68
N ALA A 62 9.65 11.26 9.22
CA ALA A 62 9.52 10.01 8.50
C ALA A 62 8.79 9.02 9.42
N CYS A 63 7.88 8.21 8.88
CA CYS A 63 7.46 7.03 9.61
C CYS A 63 8.74 6.21 9.78
N THR A 64 9.40 6.32 10.94
CA THR A 64 10.62 5.59 11.26
C THR A 64 10.26 4.13 11.10
N LEU A 65 10.69 3.58 9.99
CA LEU A 65 10.29 2.31 9.41
C LEU A 65 10.40 1.18 10.45
N PRO A 66 9.31 0.45 10.73
CA PRO A 66 9.51 -0.99 10.87
C PRO A 66 8.45 -1.81 10.13
N PHE A 67 7.36 -1.20 9.64
CA PHE A 67 6.17 -1.92 9.20
C PHE A 67 5.56 -1.33 7.92
N VAL A 68 6.37 -1.14 6.87
CA VAL A 68 5.79 -1.05 5.52
C VAL A 68 5.53 -2.48 5.04
N ALA A 69 4.30 -2.94 5.20
CA ALA A 69 3.87 -4.19 4.59
C ALA A 69 3.48 -3.89 3.14
N VAL A 70 4.21 -4.48 2.20
CA VAL A 70 3.83 -4.45 0.79
C VAL A 70 3.13 -5.74 0.46
N LEU A 71 1.93 -5.65 -0.12
CA LEU A 71 1.27 -6.79 -0.75
C LEU A 71 1.41 -6.68 -2.27
N HIS A 72 1.96 -7.72 -2.88
CA HIS A 72 1.93 -7.95 -4.32
C HIS A 72 1.14 -9.24 -4.55
N GLY A 73 -0.09 -9.13 -5.07
CA GLY A 73 -1.04 -10.25 -5.08
C GLY A 73 -1.26 -10.80 -3.67
N PHE A 74 -0.91 -12.08 -3.45
CA PHE A 74 -0.99 -12.77 -2.14
C PHE A 74 0.34 -12.80 -1.35
N LYS A 75 1.42 -12.21 -1.89
CA LYS A 75 2.74 -12.22 -1.23
C LYS A 75 2.90 -10.98 -0.36
N LYS A 76 3.10 -11.20 0.95
CA LYS A 76 3.56 -10.17 1.88
C LYS A 76 5.06 -10.01 1.74
N LEU A 77 5.48 -8.92 1.11
CA LEU A 77 6.86 -8.46 1.11
C LEU A 77 7.03 -7.59 2.34
N SER A 78 7.64 -8.14 3.40
CA SER A 78 8.14 -7.32 4.51
C SER A 78 9.42 -6.64 4.03
N LEU A 79 9.34 -5.36 3.69
CA LEU A 79 10.53 -4.54 3.49
C LEU A 79 11.13 -4.26 4.88
N HIS A 80 11.99 -5.16 5.35
CA HIS A 80 12.91 -4.85 6.43
C HIS A 80 13.99 -3.95 5.80
N LEU A 81 13.74 -2.64 5.81
CA LEU A 81 14.77 -1.69 5.41
C LEU A 81 15.93 -1.83 6.42
N PRO A 82 17.17 -2.08 5.95
CA PRO A 82 18.30 -2.19 6.84
C PRO A 82 18.43 -0.87 7.60
N HIS A 83 18.33 -0.97 8.92
CA HIS A 83 18.70 0.06 9.86
C HIS A 83 20.17 0.42 9.55
N GLN A 84 20.43 1.67 9.18
CA GLN A 84 21.76 2.24 9.39
C GLN A 84 21.86 2.71 10.84
#